data_AF-A0A661JGY2-F1
#
_entry.id   AF-A0A661JGY2-F1
#
_cell.length_a   1.000
_cell.length_b   1.000
_cell.length_c   1.000
_cell.angle_alpha   90.00
_cell.angle_beta   90.00
_cell.angle_gamma   90.00
#
_symmetry.space_group_name_H-M   'P 1'
#
loop_
_entity.id
_entity.type
_entity.pdbx_description
1 polymer ?
#
loop_
_entity_poly.entity_id
_entity_poly.type
_entity_poly.pdbx_seq_one_letter_code
_entity_poly.pdbx_strand_id
1 'polypeptide(L)'
;MHPDDRAIGLEKDTLLIEASESATRSVSRWRIVALLFSLAITVLIFLYKDQLAQFSTHGYFGIFVVSIVGNATVVLPVPGLAATFMAGGVFNPLLVGVVSGIGMALGELSGYLAGYGGKAIIGAENKDVYKRLENWMRYHGFLTVFVLSAIPNPIFDLAGIAAGMLRFPLWRFLLACFLGKTTKGIIFALAGAQSILWFEKFLG
;
A
#
# COMPACT_ATOMS: atom_id res chain seq x y z
N MET A 1 -37.69 -5.80 -45.92
CA MET A 1 -37.18 -6.15 -44.58
C MET A 1 -38.08 -7.25 -44.06
N HIS A 2 -37.58 -8.49 -44.00
CA HIS A 2 -38.40 -9.67 -43.68
C HIS A 2 -38.75 -9.63 -42.18
N PRO A 3 -39.98 -9.97 -41.76
CA PRO A 3 -40.38 -9.97 -40.35
C PRO A 3 -39.49 -10.86 -39.44
N ASP A 4 -38.85 -11.89 -39.99
CA ASP A 4 -37.92 -12.78 -39.26
C ASP A 4 -36.61 -12.10 -38.83
N ASP A 5 -36.11 -11.13 -39.61
CA ASP A 5 -34.84 -10.45 -39.31
C ASP A 5 -34.92 -9.59 -38.03
N ARG A 6 -36.13 -9.11 -37.70
CA ARG A 6 -36.38 -8.32 -36.47
C ARG A 6 -36.44 -9.18 -35.22
N ALA A 7 -37.00 -10.39 -35.31
CA ALA A 7 -37.08 -11.32 -34.19
C ALA A 7 -35.69 -11.80 -33.75
N ILE A 8 -34.82 -12.10 -34.73
CA ILE A 8 -33.44 -12.56 -34.49
C ILE A 8 -32.56 -11.46 -33.86
N GLY A 9 -32.80 -10.19 -34.21
CA GLY A 9 -32.09 -9.05 -33.60
C GLY A 9 -32.45 -8.85 -32.13
N LEU A 10 -33.74 -8.92 -31.80
CA LEU A 10 -34.24 -8.76 -30.43
C LEU A 10 -33.76 -9.88 -29.49
N GLU A 11 -33.70 -11.12 -29.97
CA GLU A 11 -33.20 -12.25 -29.18
C GLU A 11 -31.70 -12.13 -28.89
N LYS A 12 -30.90 -11.67 -29.86
CA LYS A 12 -29.47 -11.38 -29.67
C LYS A 12 -29.25 -10.24 -28.69
N ASP A 13 -30.01 -9.15 -28.79
CA ASP A 13 -29.90 -8.03 -27.86
C ASP A 13 -30.28 -8.44 -26.43
N THR A 14 -31.30 -9.29 -26.28
CA THR A 14 -31.70 -9.84 -24.98
C THR A 14 -30.62 -10.74 -24.38
N LEU A 15 -30.01 -11.61 -25.18
CA LEU A 15 -28.89 -12.47 -24.76
C LEU A 15 -27.64 -11.65 -24.40
N LEU A 16 -27.35 -10.56 -25.13
CA LEU A 16 -26.25 -9.65 -24.82
C LEU A 16 -26.48 -8.86 -23.53
N ILE A 17 -27.73 -8.47 -23.25
CA ILE A 17 -28.13 -7.80 -22.01
C ILE A 17 -28.02 -8.77 -20.81
N GLU A 18 -28.50 -10.00 -20.93
CA GLU A 18 -28.39 -11.01 -19.87
C GLU A 18 -26.92 -11.41 -19.59
N ALA A 19 -26.09 -11.52 -20.64
CA ALA A 19 -24.65 -11.74 -20.50
C ALA A 19 -23.95 -10.57 -19.78
N SER A 20 -24.33 -9.33 -20.11
CA SER A 20 -23.82 -8.12 -19.46
C SER A 20 -24.26 -8.02 -17.99
N GLU A 21 -25.52 -8.31 -17.67
CA GLU A 21 -26.03 -8.30 -16.29
C GLU A 21 -25.38 -9.37 -15.42
N SER A 22 -25.16 -10.58 -15.94
CA SER A 22 -24.51 -11.67 -15.20
C SER A 22 -23.03 -11.37 -14.90
N ALA A 23 -22.31 -10.79 -15.86
CA ALA A 23 -20.93 -10.33 -15.70
C ALA A 23 -20.82 -9.19 -14.67
N THR A 24 -21.84 -8.33 -14.59
CA THR A 24 -21.87 -7.20 -13.64
C THR A 24 -22.30 -7.63 -12.22
N ARG A 25 -23.20 -8.62 -12.09
CA ARG A 25 -23.69 -9.13 -10.80
C ARG A 25 -22.63 -9.90 -10.00
N SER A 26 -21.76 -10.67 -10.66
CA SER A 26 -20.69 -11.44 -9.99
C SER A 26 -19.68 -10.54 -9.28
N VAL A 27 -19.38 -9.38 -9.85
CA VAL A 27 -18.37 -8.45 -9.31
C VAL A 27 -18.89 -7.68 -8.09
N SER A 28 -20.21 -7.51 -7.95
CA SER A 28 -20.83 -6.71 -6.87
C SER A 28 -20.69 -7.34 -5.48
N ARG A 29 -20.90 -8.66 -5.35
CA ARG A 29 -20.82 -9.35 -4.04
C ARG A 29 -19.41 -9.34 -3.46
N TRP A 30 -18.40 -9.60 -4.31
CA TRP A 30 -17.00 -9.57 -3.90
C TRP A 30 -16.51 -8.17 -3.55
N ARG A 31 -17.04 -7.12 -4.20
CA ARG A 31 -16.76 -5.74 -3.81
C ARG A 31 -17.28 -5.42 -2.42
N ILE A 32 -18.51 -5.81 -2.09
CA ILE A 32 -19.08 -5.61 -0.75
C ILE A 32 -18.27 -6.37 0.30
N VAL A 33 -17.89 -7.63 0.03
CA VAL A 33 -17.04 -8.41 0.94
C VAL A 33 -15.67 -7.76 1.12
N ALA A 34 -15.03 -7.28 0.05
CA ALA A 34 -13.74 -6.59 0.13
C ALA A 34 -13.85 -5.26 0.90
N LEU A 35 -14.94 -4.51 0.72
CA LEU A 35 -15.21 -3.27 1.46
C LEU A 35 -15.43 -3.55 2.96
N LEU A 36 -16.25 -4.55 3.30
CA LEU A 36 -16.48 -4.96 4.69
C LEU A 36 -15.20 -5.50 5.32
N PHE A 37 -14.39 -6.26 4.58
CA PHE A 37 -13.11 -6.77 5.04
C PHE A 37 -12.09 -5.65 5.27
N SER A 38 -11.97 -4.72 4.32
CA SER A 38 -11.14 -3.51 4.46
C SER A 38 -11.58 -2.65 5.64
N LEU A 39 -12.89 -2.45 5.81
CA LEU A 39 -13.46 -1.73 6.94
C LEU A 39 -13.17 -2.46 8.26
N ALA A 40 -13.35 -3.78 8.31
CA ALA A 40 -13.06 -4.58 9.49
C ALA A 40 -11.58 -4.53 9.87
N ILE A 41 -10.66 -4.64 8.90
CA ILE A 41 -9.21 -4.46 9.14
C ILE A 41 -8.93 -3.05 9.66
N THR A 42 -9.53 -2.02 9.05
CA THR A 42 -9.34 -0.64 9.48
C THR A 42 -9.82 -0.44 10.92
N VAL A 43 -11.03 -0.89 11.24
CA VAL A 43 -11.59 -0.84 12.60
C VAL A 43 -10.71 -1.62 13.58
N LEU A 44 -10.26 -2.82 13.20
CA LEU A 44 -9.38 -3.64 14.05
C LEU A 44 -8.04 -2.92 14.33
N ILE A 45 -7.43 -2.29 13.32
CA ILE A 45 -6.21 -1.50 13.49
C ILE A 45 -6.45 -0.32 14.44
N PHE A 46 -7.59 0.37 14.32
CA PHE A 46 -7.92 1.47 15.21
C PHE A 46 -8.21 1.03 16.65
N LEU A 47 -8.91 -0.10 16.84
CA LEU A 47 -9.20 -0.67 18.16
C LEU A 47 -7.94 -1.17 18.86
N TYR A 48 -7.00 -1.73 18.11
CA TYR A 48 -5.77 -2.31 18.64
C TYR A 48 -4.52 -1.42 18.47
N LYS A 49 -4.71 -0.14 18.14
CA LYS A 49 -3.58 0.79 17.83
C LYS A 49 -2.60 0.91 18.98
N ASP A 50 -3.09 0.92 20.22
CA ASP A 50 -2.28 1.10 21.42
C ASP A 50 -1.53 -0.21 21.74
N GLN A 51 -2.15 -1.38 21.53
CA GLN A 51 -1.49 -2.67 21.64
C GLN A 51 -0.44 -2.89 20.54
N LEU A 52 -0.69 -2.45 19.31
CA LEU A 52 0.28 -2.49 18.21
C LEU A 52 1.49 -1.58 18.51
N ALA A 53 1.24 -0.39 19.05
CA ALA A 53 2.29 0.50 19.52
C ALA A 53 3.10 -0.14 20.65
N GLN A 54 2.44 -0.76 21.63
CA GLN A 54 3.13 -1.52 22.69
C GLN A 54 3.87 -2.74 22.14
N PHE A 55 3.41 -3.37 21.06
CA PHE A 55 4.09 -4.51 20.45
C PHE A 55 5.47 -4.13 19.92
N SER A 56 5.65 -2.88 19.47
CA SER A 56 6.97 -2.35 19.07
C SER A 56 7.98 -2.28 20.22
N THR A 57 7.53 -2.34 21.48
CA THR A 57 8.42 -2.41 22.65
C THR A 57 9.06 -3.80 22.84
N HIS A 58 8.59 -4.83 22.12
CA HIS A 58 9.18 -6.17 22.11
C HIS A 58 10.51 -6.24 21.31
N GLY A 59 11.17 -5.09 21.13
CA GLY A 59 12.42 -4.95 20.39
C GLY A 59 12.22 -4.97 18.88
N TYR A 60 13.32 -5.24 18.16
CA TYR A 60 13.38 -5.16 16.70
C TYR A 60 12.35 -6.04 15.99
N PHE A 61 12.00 -7.21 16.54
CA PHE A 61 11.00 -8.09 15.95
C PHE A 61 9.60 -7.46 15.97
N GLY A 62 9.23 -6.79 17.06
CA GLY A 62 7.95 -6.07 17.16
C GLY A 62 7.85 -4.95 16.12
N ILE A 63 8.93 -4.18 15.97
CA ILE A 63 9.04 -3.11 14.97
C ILE A 63 8.86 -3.67 13.55
N PHE A 64 9.54 -4.77 13.24
CA PHE A 64 9.43 -5.44 11.95
C PHE A 64 7.98 -5.81 11.61
N VAL A 65 7.28 -6.50 12.53
CA VAL A 65 5.90 -6.94 12.33
C VAL A 65 4.95 -5.76 12.19
N VAL A 66 5.06 -4.76 13.07
CA VAL A 66 4.21 -3.55 13.02
C VAL A 66 4.44 -2.79 11.72
N SER A 67 5.68 -2.73 11.21
CA SER A 67 5.99 -2.08 9.93
C SER A 67 5.45 -2.82 8.71
N ILE A 68 5.40 -4.16 8.73
CA ILE A 68 4.70 -4.95 7.70
C ILE A 68 3.22 -4.63 7.71
N VAL A 69 2.58 -4.79 8.88
CA VAL A 69 1.13 -4.64 9.02
C VAL A 69 0.68 -3.23 8.71
N GLY A 70 1.45 -2.23 9.15
CA GLY A 70 1.22 -0.84 8.80
C GLY A 70 1.19 -0.66 7.28
N ASN A 71 2.28 -0.94 6.58
CA ASN A 71 2.33 -0.68 5.14
C ASN A 71 1.51 -1.65 4.28
N ALA A 72 0.93 -2.71 4.83
CA ALA A 72 0.07 -3.61 4.06
C ALA A 72 -1.32 -3.01 3.75
N THR A 73 -1.69 -1.88 4.37
CA THR A 73 -3.04 -1.28 4.22
C THR A 73 -3.04 -0.02 3.35
N VAL A 74 -3.98 0.04 2.41
CA VAL A 74 -4.02 1.00 1.28
C VAL A 74 -4.57 2.38 1.64
N VAL A 75 -5.17 2.57 2.82
CA VAL A 75 -5.97 3.78 3.09
C VAL A 75 -5.48 4.59 4.29
N LEU A 76 -5.03 4.01 5.40
CA LEU A 76 -4.46 4.77 6.53
C LEU A 76 -3.58 3.92 7.47
N PRO A 77 -2.25 3.86 7.28
CA PRO A 77 -1.36 3.27 8.27
C PRO A 77 -0.42 4.27 8.93
N VAL A 78 -0.97 5.06 9.85
CA VAL A 78 -0.20 5.82 10.84
C VAL A 78 0.60 4.93 11.82
N PRO A 79 0.21 3.67 12.17
CA PRO A 79 0.91 2.91 13.20
C PRO A 79 2.38 2.59 12.90
N GLY A 80 2.74 2.30 11.64
CA GLY A 80 4.10 1.86 11.29
C GLY A 80 5.15 2.96 11.45
N LEU A 81 4.89 4.15 10.93
CA LEU A 81 5.79 5.29 11.06
C LEU A 81 5.81 5.85 12.49
N ALA A 82 4.65 5.90 13.16
CA ALA A 82 4.58 6.30 14.56
C ALA A 82 5.35 5.33 15.47
N ALA A 83 5.19 4.02 15.27
CA ALA A 83 5.96 3.02 15.99
C ALA A 83 7.46 3.12 15.71
N THR A 84 7.85 3.40 14.46
CA THR A 84 9.26 3.62 14.09
C THR A 84 9.85 4.85 14.80
N PHE A 85 9.10 5.95 14.88
CA PHE A 85 9.48 7.15 15.61
C PHE A 85 9.63 6.84 17.11
N MET A 86 8.61 6.27 17.75
CA MET A 86 8.64 5.96 19.18
C MET A 86 9.78 4.99 19.53
N ALA A 87 9.96 3.93 18.73
CA ALA A 87 11.02 2.95 18.92
C ALA A 87 12.42 3.56 18.73
N GLY A 88 12.57 4.56 17.86
CA GLY A 88 13.81 5.30 17.68
C GLY A 88 14.24 6.09 18.92
N GLY A 89 13.28 6.47 19.78
CA GLY A 89 13.56 7.05 21.09
C GLY A 89 14.13 6.07 22.12
N VAL A 90 13.85 4.77 21.96
CA VAL A 90 14.18 3.75 22.97
C VAL A 90 15.35 2.86 22.54
N PHE A 91 15.44 2.54 21.25
CA PHE A 91 16.43 1.62 20.68
C PHE A 91 17.41 2.36 19.75
N ASN A 92 18.44 1.66 19.25
CA ASN A 92 19.36 2.24 18.27
C ASN A 92 18.60 2.68 16.99
N PRO A 93 18.54 3.98 16.66
CA PRO A 93 17.66 4.51 15.61
C PRO A 93 18.05 4.04 14.20
N LEU A 94 19.32 3.72 13.95
CA LEU A 94 19.76 3.19 12.66
C LEU A 94 19.21 1.77 12.44
N LEU A 95 19.34 0.91 13.45
CA LEU A 95 18.80 -0.46 13.40
C LEU A 95 17.27 -0.45 13.33
N VAL A 96 16.60 0.43 14.08
CA VAL A 96 15.15 0.63 13.98
C VAL A 96 14.75 0.99 12.55
N GLY A 97 15.45 1.95 11.94
CA GLY A 97 15.17 2.38 10.57
C GLY A 97 15.36 1.27 9.53
N VAL A 98 16.43 0.46 9.65
CA VAL A 98 16.67 -0.69 8.76
C VAL A 98 15.60 -1.75 8.93
N VAL A 99 15.34 -2.18 10.17
CA VAL A 99 14.36 -3.25 10.46
C VAL A 99 12.96 -2.84 10.04
N SER A 100 12.58 -1.59 10.34
CA SER A 100 11.33 -1.01 9.86
C SER A 100 11.30 -0.93 8.34
N GLY A 101 12.39 -0.53 7.70
CA GLY A 101 12.54 -0.49 6.23
C GLY A 101 12.29 -1.84 5.55
N ILE A 102 12.82 -2.94 6.11
CA ILE A 102 12.56 -4.30 5.61
C ILE A 102 11.07 -4.63 5.74
N GLY A 103 10.49 -4.46 6.92
CA GLY A 103 9.08 -4.77 7.15
C GLY A 103 8.17 -3.94 6.24
N MET A 104 8.46 -2.64 6.14
CA MET A 104 7.78 -1.71 5.26
C MET A 104 7.87 -2.08 3.78
N ALA A 105 8.99 -2.64 3.31
CA ALA A 105 9.15 -3.07 1.92
C ALA A 105 8.38 -4.37 1.63
N LEU A 106 8.33 -5.28 2.61
CA LEU A 106 7.52 -6.50 2.52
C LEU A 106 6.03 -6.22 2.53
N GLY A 107 5.57 -5.23 3.31
CA GLY A 107 4.16 -4.82 3.32
C GLY A 107 3.66 -4.37 1.94
N GLU A 108 4.53 -3.73 1.15
CA GLU A 108 4.23 -3.21 -0.20
C GLU A 108 4.12 -4.28 -1.28
N LEU A 109 4.50 -5.52 -0.97
CA LEU A 109 4.25 -6.65 -1.85
C LEU A 109 2.76 -6.83 -2.12
N SER A 110 1.88 -6.45 -1.19
CA SER A 110 0.43 -6.53 -1.39
C SER A 110 -0.02 -5.70 -2.59
N GLY A 111 0.44 -4.45 -2.70
CA GLY A 111 0.17 -3.55 -3.82
C GLY A 111 0.77 -4.05 -5.13
N TYR A 112 2.02 -4.51 -5.10
CA TYR A 112 2.66 -5.11 -6.28
C TYR A 112 1.88 -6.32 -6.79
N LEU A 113 1.48 -7.24 -5.91
CA LEU A 113 0.75 -8.46 -6.29
C LEU A 113 -0.66 -8.14 -6.78
N ALA A 114 -1.33 -7.13 -6.19
CA ALA A 114 -2.63 -6.66 -6.66
C ALA A 114 -2.55 -6.15 -8.12
N GLY A 115 -1.49 -5.39 -8.45
CA GLY A 115 -1.20 -4.98 -9.81
C GLY A 115 -0.83 -6.16 -10.72
N TYR A 116 0.06 -7.04 -10.28
CA TYR A 116 0.51 -8.21 -11.04
C TYR A 116 -0.63 -9.14 -11.46
N GLY A 117 -1.62 -9.30 -10.57
CA GLY A 117 -2.83 -10.09 -10.80
C GLY A 117 -3.87 -9.43 -11.70
N GLY A 118 -3.66 -8.19 -12.15
CA GLY A 118 -4.59 -7.47 -13.04
C GLY A 118 -5.94 -7.10 -12.41
N LYS A 119 -6.07 -7.25 -11.08
CA LYS A 119 -7.31 -7.01 -10.33
C LYS A 119 -7.40 -5.60 -9.74
N ALA A 120 -6.38 -4.77 -9.94
CA ALA A 120 -6.37 -3.41 -9.42
C ALA A 120 -7.36 -2.53 -10.19
N ILE A 121 -8.42 -2.11 -9.53
CA ILE A 121 -9.38 -1.14 -10.07
C ILE A 121 -8.82 0.25 -9.81
N ILE A 122 -8.42 0.95 -10.88
CA ILE A 122 -7.97 2.34 -10.80
C ILE A 122 -9.20 3.23 -10.99
N GLY A 123 -9.54 3.98 -9.94
CA GLY A 123 -10.62 4.98 -9.98
C GLY A 123 -10.39 6.03 -11.06
N ALA A 124 -11.48 6.59 -11.60
CA ALA A 124 -11.40 7.58 -12.68
C ALA A 124 -10.60 8.82 -12.27
N GLU A 125 -10.70 9.21 -11.00
CA GLU A 125 -9.99 10.31 -10.37
C GLU A 125 -8.47 10.13 -10.31
N ASN A 126 -7.99 8.88 -10.35
CA ASN A 126 -6.56 8.55 -10.25
C ASN A 126 -5.92 8.20 -11.60
N LYS A 127 -6.68 8.24 -12.72
CA LYS A 127 -6.19 7.83 -14.05
C LYS A 127 -4.99 8.63 -14.53
N ASP A 128 -4.99 9.95 -14.35
CA ASP A 128 -3.90 10.80 -14.83
C ASP A 128 -2.61 10.61 -14.03
N VAL A 129 -2.74 10.47 -12.70
CA VAL A 129 -1.63 10.14 -11.81
C VAL A 129 -1.06 8.77 -12.17
N TYR A 130 -1.93 7.78 -12.35
CA TYR A 130 -1.54 6.44 -12.76
C TYR A 130 -0.79 6.44 -14.10
N LYS A 131 -1.28 7.14 -15.14
CA LYS A 131 -0.60 7.24 -16.44
C LYS A 131 0.80 7.86 -16.32
N ARG A 132 0.96 8.89 -15.48
CA ARG A 132 2.27 9.50 -15.22
C ARG A 132 3.21 8.52 -14.52
N LEU A 133 2.73 7.82 -13.50
CA LEU A 133 3.48 6.78 -12.80
C LEU A 133 3.88 5.65 -13.73
N GLU A 134 2.99 5.20 -14.60
CA GLU A 134 3.26 4.18 -15.61
C GLU A 134 4.41 4.61 -16.52
N ASN A 135 4.36 5.83 -17.05
CA ASN A 135 5.43 6.37 -17.88
C ASN A 135 6.76 6.46 -17.12
N TRP A 136 6.76 7.00 -15.90
CA TRP A 136 7.97 7.05 -15.07
C TRP A 136 8.53 5.67 -14.77
N MET A 137 7.66 4.70 -14.50
CA MET A 137 8.06 3.32 -14.22
C MET A 137 8.71 2.65 -15.43
N ARG A 138 8.21 2.93 -16.65
CA ARG A 138 8.76 2.42 -17.90
C ARG A 138 10.18 2.91 -18.17
N TYR A 139 10.47 4.19 -17.90
CA TYR A 139 11.78 4.78 -18.19
C TYR A 139 12.77 4.72 -17.00
N HIS A 140 12.27 4.84 -15.77
CA HIS A 140 13.08 5.04 -14.56
C HIS A 140 12.57 4.22 -13.36
N GLY A 141 12.00 3.03 -13.58
CA GLY A 141 11.26 2.30 -12.54
C GLY A 141 11.97 2.11 -11.20
N PHE A 142 13.26 1.78 -11.18
CA PHE A 142 14.02 1.67 -9.92
C PHE A 142 14.06 3.00 -9.16
N LEU A 143 14.39 4.09 -9.84
CA LEU A 143 14.48 5.43 -9.25
C LEU A 143 13.10 5.92 -8.82
N THR A 144 12.06 5.67 -9.62
CA THR A 144 10.67 6.02 -9.29
C THR A 144 10.23 5.36 -7.99
N VAL A 145 10.45 4.05 -7.85
CA VAL A 145 10.12 3.31 -6.61
C VAL A 145 10.95 3.82 -5.44
N PHE A 146 12.26 4.05 -5.62
CA PHE A 146 13.13 4.54 -4.55
C PHE A 146 12.68 5.91 -4.02
N VAL A 147 12.51 6.89 -4.91
CA VAL A 147 12.15 8.26 -4.52
C VAL A 147 10.75 8.29 -3.88
N LEU A 148 9.77 7.62 -4.50
CA LEU A 148 8.42 7.59 -3.95
C LEU A 148 8.34 6.77 -2.64
N SER A 149 9.21 5.79 -2.39
CA SER A 149 9.19 5.07 -1.11
C SER A 149 9.87 5.84 0.02
N ALA A 150 10.85 6.69 -0.31
CA ALA A 150 11.61 7.49 0.66
C ALA A 150 10.79 8.63 1.28
N ILE A 151 9.83 9.17 0.54
CA ILE A 151 9.00 10.28 0.99
C ILE A 151 7.68 9.71 1.55
N PRO A 152 7.16 10.15 2.71
CA PRO A 152 5.81 9.80 3.12
C PRO A 152 4.80 10.43 2.15
N ASN A 153 4.24 9.62 1.25
CA ASN A 153 3.25 10.06 0.28
C ASN A 153 2.22 8.96 -0.01
N PRO A 154 0.95 9.33 -0.28
CA PRO A 154 -0.12 8.38 -0.61
C PRO A 154 -0.02 7.84 -2.05
N ILE A 155 0.92 8.34 -2.86
CA ILE A 155 1.05 8.00 -4.29
C ILE A 155 1.83 6.69 -4.46
N PHE A 156 2.64 6.30 -3.48
CA PHE A 156 3.47 5.10 -3.56
C PHE A 156 2.66 3.82 -3.80
N ASP A 157 1.47 3.71 -3.19
CA ASP A 157 0.60 2.54 -3.34
C ASP A 157 0.18 2.34 -4.81
N LEU A 158 -0.16 3.43 -5.51
CA LEU A 158 -0.41 3.43 -6.95
C LEU A 158 0.84 3.04 -7.75
N ALA A 159 2.03 3.45 -7.29
CA ALA A 159 3.29 3.09 -7.94
C ALA A 159 3.61 1.59 -7.76
N GLY A 160 3.29 1.00 -6.61
CA GLY A 160 3.39 -0.45 -6.36
C GLY A 160 2.48 -1.24 -7.30
N ILE A 161 1.22 -0.81 -7.42
CA ILE A 161 0.26 -1.40 -8.37
C ILE A 161 0.78 -1.27 -9.81
N ALA A 162 1.25 -0.08 -10.21
CA ALA A 162 1.79 0.16 -11.55
C ALA A 162 3.01 -0.73 -11.84
N ALA A 163 3.93 -0.89 -10.88
CA ALA A 163 5.07 -1.79 -10.99
C ALA A 163 4.62 -3.25 -11.19
N GLY A 164 3.60 -3.69 -10.46
CA GLY A 164 2.99 -5.01 -10.62
C GLY A 164 2.39 -5.23 -12.01
N MET A 165 1.55 -4.30 -12.47
CA MET A 165 0.91 -4.38 -13.79
C MET A 165 1.91 -4.37 -14.94
N LEU A 166 2.97 -3.57 -14.83
CA LEU A 166 4.06 -3.52 -15.81
C LEU A 166 5.02 -4.71 -15.72
N ARG A 167 4.78 -5.67 -14.81
CA ARG A 167 5.67 -6.82 -14.56
C ARG A 167 7.10 -6.39 -14.28
N PHE A 168 7.29 -5.25 -13.59
CA PHE A 168 8.59 -4.75 -13.21
C PHE A 168 9.30 -5.78 -12.32
N PRO A 169 10.61 -6.09 -12.51
CA PRO A 169 11.26 -7.18 -11.79
C PRO A 169 11.13 -7.06 -10.27
N LEU A 170 10.56 -8.08 -9.63
CA LEU A 170 10.21 -8.07 -8.20
C LEU A 170 11.40 -7.73 -7.30
N TRP A 171 12.58 -8.30 -7.58
CA TRP A 171 13.76 -8.03 -6.77
C TRP A 171 14.20 -6.56 -6.85
N ARG A 172 14.05 -5.92 -8.03
CA ARG A 172 14.39 -4.50 -8.23
C ARG A 172 13.39 -3.60 -7.52
N PHE A 173 12.10 -3.97 -7.54
CA PHE A 173 11.06 -3.31 -6.78
C PHE A 173 11.35 -3.37 -5.28
N LEU A 174 11.60 -4.58 -4.76
CA LEU A 174 11.91 -4.81 -3.35
C LEU A 174 13.18 -4.09 -2.91
N LEU A 175 14.25 -4.11 -3.71
CA LEU A 175 15.48 -3.40 -3.37
C LEU A 175 15.24 -1.88 -3.34
N ALA A 176 14.62 -1.31 -4.36
CA ALA A 176 14.32 0.12 -4.40
C ALA A 176 13.42 0.55 -3.22
N CYS A 177 12.38 -0.24 -2.95
CA CYS A 177 11.47 -0.02 -1.83
C CYS A 177 12.21 -0.12 -0.49
N PHE A 178 13.03 -1.16 -0.30
CA PHE A 178 13.85 -1.32 0.91
C PHE A 178 14.77 -0.11 1.14
N LEU A 179 15.47 0.36 0.12
CA LEU A 179 16.38 1.50 0.25
C LEU A 179 15.61 2.78 0.62
N GLY A 180 14.50 3.08 -0.07
CA GLY A 180 13.72 4.28 0.23
C GLY A 180 13.02 4.18 1.59
N LYS A 181 12.38 3.04 1.90
CA LYS A 181 11.73 2.81 3.19
C LYS A 181 12.72 2.81 4.36
N THR A 182 13.94 2.30 4.17
CA THR A 182 15.00 2.39 5.18
C THR A 182 15.43 3.83 5.40
N THR A 183 15.63 4.60 4.32
CA THR A 183 15.96 6.02 4.40
C THR A 183 14.89 6.77 5.20
N LYS A 184 13.62 6.56 4.85
CA LYS A 184 12.46 7.10 5.57
C LYS A 184 12.45 6.65 7.05
N GLY A 185 12.65 5.36 7.29
CA GLY A 185 12.63 4.77 8.62
C GLY A 185 13.72 5.35 9.52
N ILE A 186 14.93 5.53 9.01
CA ILE A 186 16.04 6.15 9.74
C ILE A 186 15.71 7.60 10.09
N ILE A 187 15.17 8.38 9.16
CA ILE A 187 14.76 9.78 9.42
C ILE A 187 13.75 9.85 10.57
N PHE A 188 12.71 9.01 10.53
CA PHE A 188 11.69 8.98 11.58
C PHE A 188 12.23 8.47 12.92
N ALA A 189 13.09 7.45 12.91
CA ALA A 189 13.70 6.92 14.12
C ALA A 189 14.65 7.95 14.77
N LEU A 190 15.44 8.67 13.97
CA LEU A 190 16.31 9.76 14.44
C LEU A 190 15.49 10.92 15.01
N ALA A 191 14.38 11.29 14.36
CA ALA A 191 13.48 12.30 14.90
C ALA A 191 12.91 11.87 16.26
N GLY A 192 12.59 10.59 16.42
CA GLY A 192 12.21 9.99 17.71
C GLY A 192 13.30 10.11 18.77
N ALA A 193 14.53 9.70 18.44
CA ALA A 193 15.69 9.81 19.32
C ALA A 193 15.95 11.26 19.78
N GLN A 194 15.88 12.21 18.85
CA GLN A 194 16.11 13.63 19.13
C GLN A 194 14.98 14.26 19.96
N SER A 195 13.75 13.77 19.84
CA SER A 195 12.62 14.32 20.58
C SER A 195 12.82 14.20 22.10
N ILE A 196 13.41 13.09 22.57
CA ILE A 196 13.69 12.86 24.00
C ILE A 196 14.69 13.90 24.53
N LEU A 197 15.76 14.16 23.79
CA LEU A 197 16.78 15.15 24.17
C LEU A 197 16.20 16.57 24.27
N TRP A 198 15.25 16.91 23.40
CA TRP A 198 14.52 18.18 23.47
C TRP A 198 13.63 18.27 24.70
N PHE A 199 12.92 17.19 25.05
CA PHE A 199 12.10 17.15 26.26
C PHE A 199 12.93 17.31 27.54
N GLU A 200 14.08 16.64 27.64
CA GLU A 200 14.99 16.76 28.78
C GLU A 200 15.53 18.20 28.93
N LYS A 201 15.87 18.85 27.81
CA LYS A 201 16.38 20.23 27.81
C LYS A 201 15.32 21.29 28.14
N PHE A 202 14.04 21.01 27.89
CA PHE A 202 12.94 21.94 28.15
C PHE A 202 12.39 21.81 29.58
N LEU A 203 12.55 20.64 30.20
CA LEU A 203 12.05 20.33 31.56
C LEU A 203 13.12 20.44 32.66
N GLY A 204 14.39 20.65 32.29
CA GLY A 204 15.51 20.94 33.21
C GLY A 204 15.98 22.38 33.08
#